data_AF-A0A1T5HAP3-F1
#
_entry.id   AF-A0A1T5HAP3-F1
#
_cell.length_a   1.000
_cell.length_b   1.000
_cell.length_c   1.000
_cell.angle_alpha   90.00
_cell.angle_beta   90.00
_cell.angle_gamma   90.00
#
_symmetry.space_group_name_H-M   'P 1'
#
loop_
_entity.id
_entity.type
_entity.pdbx_description
1 polymer ?
#
loop_
_entity_poly.entity_id
_entity_poly.type
_entity_poly.pdbx_seq_one_letter_code
_entity_poly.pdbx_strand_id
1 'polypeptide(L)' 'MSHPYEQFEGTPLWDAINKGIDDLAENNDIEETTSREYIVGYLCKLINESVAKDT' A
#
# COMPACT_ATOMS: atom_id res chain seq x y z
N MET A 1 10.28 -10.57 6.09
CA MET A 1 9.44 -11.79 6.18
C MET A 1 8.70 -11.89 4.87
N SER A 2 8.38 -13.09 4.38
CA SER A 2 7.61 -13.17 3.14
C SER A 2 6.16 -12.79 3.38
N HIS A 3 5.59 -11.93 2.54
CA HIS A 3 4.19 -11.48 2.60
C HIS A 3 3.56 -11.56 1.20
N PRO A 4 2.21 -11.65 1.10
CA PRO A 4 1.55 -11.91 -0.20
C PRO A 4 1.65 -10.76 -1.20
N TYR A 5 2.31 -9.66 -0.85
CA TYR A 5 2.33 -8.41 -1.61
C TYR A 5 3.72 -8.02 -2.13
N GLU A 6 4.72 -8.91 -2.02
CA GLU A 6 6.10 -8.68 -2.51
C GLU A 6 6.15 -8.19 -3.96
N GLN A 7 5.23 -8.66 -4.81
CA GLN A 7 5.15 -8.28 -6.22
C GLN A 7 4.91 -6.77 -6.45
N PHE A 8 4.46 -6.04 -5.43
CA PHE A 8 4.24 -4.59 -5.51
C PHE A 8 5.43 -3.79 -4.99
N GLU A 9 6.35 -4.39 -4.22
CA GLU A 9 7.47 -3.66 -3.63
C GLU A 9 8.38 -3.02 -4.68
N GLY A 10 8.79 -1.78 -4.43
CA GLY A 10 9.62 -1.00 -5.34
C GLY A 10 8.92 -0.57 -6.64
N THR A 11 7.62 -0.83 -6.79
CA THR A 11 6.83 -0.22 -7.86
C THR A 11 6.51 1.24 -7.54
N PRO A 12 6.31 2.11 -8.55
CA PRO A 12 5.91 3.50 -8.31
C PRO A 12 4.63 3.65 -7.50
N LEU A 13 3.68 2.72 -7.65
CA LEU A 13 2.43 2.71 -6.88
C LEU A 13 2.68 2.41 -5.40
N TRP A 14 3.52 1.42 -5.12
CA TRP A 14 3.92 1.08 -3.75
C TRP A 14 4.60 2.25 -3.06
N ASP A 15 5.59 2.87 -3.70
CA ASP A 15 6.33 3.99 -3.12
C ASP A 15 5.39 5.18 -2.83
N ALA A 16 4.46 5.47 -3.74
CA ALA A 16 3.49 6.54 -3.56
C ALA A 16 2.52 6.26 -2.39
N ILE A 17 1.97 5.05 -2.29
CA ILE A 17 1.07 4.67 -1.20
C ILE A 17 1.83 4.63 0.12
N ASN A 18 3.01 4.01 0.15
CA ASN A 18 3.82 3.90 1.36
C ASN A 18 4.14 5.28 1.94
N LYS A 19 4.55 6.23 1.08
CA LYS A 19 4.75 7.62 1.49
C LYS A 19 3.47 8.26 2.00
N GLY A 20 2.33 8.05 1.33
CA GLY A 20 1.05 8.58 1.78
C GLY A 20 0.64 8.05 3.17
N ILE A 21 0.92 6.78 3.46
CA ILE A 21 0.70 6.20 4.80
C ILE A 21 1.67 6.80 5.83
N ASP A 22 2.94 7.03 5.49
CA ASP A 22 3.89 7.76 6.36
C ASP A 22 3.35 9.15 6.72
N ASP A 23 2.97 9.95 5.71
CA ASP A 23 2.48 11.31 5.92
C ASP A 23 1.23 11.32 6.84
N LEU A 24 0.32 10.36 6.68
CA LEU A 24 -0.88 10.23 7.53
C LEU A 24 -0.54 9.79 8.97
N ALA A 25 0.39 8.86 9.14
CA ALA A 25 0.81 8.40 10.45
C ALA A 25 1.57 9.49 11.21
N GLU A 26 2.47 10.23 10.54
CA GLU A 26 3.20 11.36 11.11
C GLU A 26 2.25 12.49 11.55
N ASN A 27 1.19 12.73 10.79
CA ASN A 27 0.16 13.71 11.15
C ASN A 27 -0.83 13.22 12.23
N ASN A 28 -0.70 11.98 12.70
CA ASN A 28 -1.64 11.30 13.61
C ASN A 28 -3.07 11.19 13.06
N ASP A 29 -3.23 11.19 11.73
CA ASP A 29 -4.52 10.97 11.08
C ASP A 29 -4.93 9.50 11.15
N ILE A 30 -3.95 8.59 11.22
CA ILE A 30 -4.13 7.15 11.36
C ILE A 30 -3.15 6.56 12.38
N GLU A 31 -3.53 5.41 12.94
CA GLU A 31 -2.63 4.53 13.68
C GLU A 31 -2.59 3.17 12.97
N GLU A 32 -1.39 2.71 12.63
CA GLU A 32 -1.20 1.41 11.99
C GLU A 32 -1.29 0.29 13.04
N THR A 33 -2.31 -0.55 12.93
CA THR A 33 -2.53 -1.69 13.84
C THR A 33 -2.05 -3.03 13.27
N THR A 34 -1.46 -3.00 12.07
CA THR A 34 -0.85 -4.14 11.39
C THR A 34 0.41 -3.68 10.67
N SER A 35 1.22 -4.62 10.19
CA SER A 35 2.48 -4.32 9.51
C SER A 35 2.29 -3.53 8.21
N ARG A 36 3.17 -2.54 7.97
CA ARG A 36 3.10 -1.62 6.83
C ARG A 36 2.95 -2.32 5.48
N GLU A 37 3.70 -3.40 5.28
CA GLU A 37 3.69 -4.18 4.04
C GLU A 37 2.31 -4.79 3.69
N TYR A 38 1.49 -5.08 4.71
CA TYR A 38 0.13 -5.57 4.51
C TYR A 38 -0.85 -4.44 4.14
N ILE A 39 -0.68 -3.26 4.74
CA ILE A 39 -1.50 -2.08 4.44
C ILE A 39 -1.23 -1.61 3.01
N VAL A 40 0.04 -1.31 2.71
CA VAL A 40 0.46 -0.81 1.41
C VAL A 40 0.17 -1.84 0.32
N GLY A 41 0.47 -3.10 0.57
CA GLY A 41 0.24 -4.19 -0.37
C GLY A 41 -1.24 -4.41 -0.72
N TYR A 42 -2.13 -4.35 0.29
CA TYR A 42 -3.57 -4.46 0.04
C TYR A 42 -4.09 -3.29 -0.79
N LEU A 43 -3.65 -2.06 -0.52
CA LEU A 43 -4.06 -0.89 -1.29
C LEU A 43 -3.54 -0.95 -2.73
N CYS A 44 -2.30 -1.40 -2.94
CA CYS A 44 -1.75 -1.66 -4.28
C CYS A 44 -2.62 -2.65 -5.05
N LYS A 45 -3.00 -3.77 -4.42
CA LYS A 45 -3.88 -4.78 -5.01
C LYS A 45 -5.23 -4.16 -5.42
N LEU A 46 -5.88 -3.43 -4.50
CA LEU A 46 -7.20 -2.86 -4.72
C LEU A 46 -7.21 -1.89 -5.91
N ILE A 47 -6.19 -1.03 -6.03
CA ILE A 47 -6.05 -0.08 -7.13
C ILE A 47 -5.75 -0.79 -8.46
N ASN A 48 -4.87 -1.80 -8.47
CA ASN A 48 -4.62 -2.58 -9.69
C ASN A 48 -5.88 -3.31 -10.16
N GLU A 49 -6.65 -3.89 -9.23
CA GLU A 49 -7.92 -4.55 -9.55
C GLU A 49 -9.00 -3.58 -10.03
N SER A 50 -8.98 -2.31 -9.61
CA SER A 50 -9.92 -1.31 -10.14
C SER A 50 -9.55 -0.91 -11.57
N VAL A 51 -8.26 -0.72 -11.86
CA VAL A 51 -7.81 -0.33 -13.21
C VAL A 51 -7.99 -1.48 -14.22
N ALA A 52 -7.78 -2.73 -13.80
CA ALA A 52 -7.91 -3.90 -14.67
C ALA A 52 -9.37 -4.23 -15.08
N LYS A 53 -10.38 -3.70 -14.38
CA LYS A 53 -11.80 -3.95 -14.68
C LYS A 53 -12.37 -3.04 -15.78
N ASP A 54 -11.64 -1.98 -16.14
CA ASP A 54 -12.06 -1.00 -17.13
C ASP A 54 -11.44 -1.23 -18.53
N THR A 55 -10.78 -2.38 -18.74
CA THR A 55 -10.17 -2.81 -20.02
C THR A 55 -10.82 -4.09 -20.54
#